data_AF-A0A940A0E1-F1
#
_entry.id   AF-A0A940A0E1-F1
#
_cell.length_a   1.000
_cell.length_b   1.000
_cell.length_c   1.000
_cell.angle_alpha   90.00
_cell.angle_beta   90.00
_cell.angle_gamma   90.00
#
_symmetry.space_group_name_H-M   'P 1'
#
loop_
_entity.id
_entity.type
_entity.pdbx_description
1 polymer ?
#
loop_
_entity_poly.entity_id
_entity_poly.type
_entity_poly.pdbx_seq_one_letter_code
_entity_poly.pdbx_strand_id
1 'polypeptide(L)'
;MKANDKIIKRLALHGIFLSVIAMLTLFASVPLPMGSGGAYLNAGDAAIYAAAYVLGPAGGAVTAALGSALADMLHGAMVYAPVTLVIKGLMGLIAGLLFKRLRLGSLPIAGLVMPAGYFAFERILYGSGTALFGLWTNAIQYAFGVAAGILLIAALGRTKAITPYFPPRTKHGTKESICRAGVTILERGLTSGTGGNISVFDRKAGLVYITPTTMPYHDITAEDIPVFRLDGAPVEEPRKPSMELHMHLNIYRSRPDVSAVVHTHSPALIEMGGAEGEAMGLPISPVYPVGSAELAAGCAEHLKDAPGVLLKGHGAVFVGKDLDEALNRALDYERNAEEALRG
;
A
#
# COMPACT_ATOMS: atom_id res chain seq x y z
N MET A 1 5.65 -12.90 -16.74
CA MET A 1 6.92 -12.73 -15.99
C MET A 1 7.03 -13.90 -15.01
N LYS A 2 8.12 -14.68 -15.02
CA LYS A 2 8.19 -15.96 -14.29
C LYS A 2 8.32 -15.68 -12.78
N ALA A 3 7.80 -16.57 -11.92
CA ALA A 3 7.80 -16.38 -10.46
C ALA A 3 9.19 -16.07 -9.86
N ASN A 4 10.26 -16.63 -10.43
CA ASN A 4 11.64 -16.37 -10.02
C ASN A 4 12.08 -14.91 -10.21
N ASP A 5 11.58 -14.21 -11.24
CA ASP A 5 11.95 -12.82 -11.51
C ASP A 5 11.41 -11.87 -10.42
N LYS A 6 10.22 -12.18 -9.88
CA LYS A 6 9.61 -11.41 -8.79
C LYS A 6 10.41 -11.55 -7.49
N ILE A 7 10.87 -12.76 -7.17
CA ILE A 7 11.68 -13.04 -5.98
C ILE A 7 13.04 -12.32 -6.08
N ILE A 8 13.73 -12.44 -7.22
CA ILE A 8 15.03 -11.80 -7.43
C ILE A 8 14.92 -10.28 -7.30
N LYS A 9 13.93 -9.65 -7.94
CA LYS A 9 13.70 -8.20 -7.82
C LYS A 9 13.45 -7.78 -6.36
N ARG A 10 12.68 -8.58 -5.61
CA ARG A 10 12.37 -8.29 -4.21
C ARG A 10 13.61 -8.41 -3.33
N LEU A 11 14.43 -9.44 -3.50
CA LEU A 11 15.70 -9.59 -2.78
C LEU A 11 16.69 -8.47 -3.11
N ALA A 12 16.81 -8.09 -4.38
CA ALA A 12 17.65 -6.98 -4.81
C ALA A 12 17.24 -5.66 -4.12
N LEU A 13 15.93 -5.38 -4.04
CA LEU A 13 15.43 -4.21 -3.33
C LEU A 13 15.76 -4.23 -1.83
N HIS A 14 15.72 -5.40 -1.16
CA HIS A 14 16.16 -5.50 0.24
C HIS A 14 17.64 -5.15 0.39
N GLY A 15 18.49 -5.67 -0.51
CA GLY A 15 19.92 -5.36 -0.53
C GLY A 15 20.20 -3.86 -0.74
N ILE A 16 19.47 -3.22 -1.66
CA ILE A 16 19.58 -1.78 -1.92
C ILE A 16 19.14 -0.96 -0.69
N PHE A 17 18.01 -1.28 -0.07
CA PHE A 17 17.55 -0.52 1.10
C PHE A 17 18.48 -0.71 2.30
N LEU A 18 18.97 -1.92 2.54
CA LEU A 18 19.96 -2.19 3.58
C LEU A 18 21.23 -1.35 3.36
N SER A 19 21.76 -1.32 2.14
CA SER A 19 22.97 -0.55 1.83
C SER A 19 22.74 0.96 1.93
N VAL A 20 21.60 1.46 1.43
CA VAL A 20 21.23 2.88 1.54
C VAL A 20 21.08 3.29 3.00
N ILE A 21 20.43 2.48 3.83
CA ILE A 21 20.30 2.75 5.27
C ILE A 21 21.69 2.80 5.91
N ALA A 22 22.55 1.82 5.66
CA ALA A 22 23.90 1.79 6.22
C ALA A 22 24.74 3.01 5.77
N MET A 23 24.73 3.32 4.46
CA MET A 23 25.49 4.44 3.89
C MET A 23 25.01 5.81 4.39
N LEU A 24 23.70 6.03 4.43
CA LEU A 24 23.14 7.27 4.99
C LEU A 24 23.43 7.37 6.49
N THR A 25 23.44 6.24 7.20
CA THR A 25 23.81 6.21 8.61
C THR A 25 25.26 6.57 8.86
N LEU A 26 26.16 6.12 7.98
CA LEU A 26 27.60 6.36 8.09
C LEU A 26 28.04 7.76 7.63
N PHE A 27 27.48 8.25 6.52
CA PHE A 27 28.05 9.39 5.80
C PHE A 27 27.13 10.61 5.73
N ALA A 28 25.82 10.44 5.97
CA ALA A 28 24.85 11.55 5.95
C ALA A 28 24.41 11.92 7.37
N SER A 29 25.40 12.17 8.22
CA SER A 29 25.26 12.59 9.61
C SER A 29 25.73 14.03 9.78
N VAL A 30 24.83 14.93 10.19
CA VAL A 30 25.19 16.34 10.46
C VAL A 30 25.38 16.52 11.97
N PRO A 31 26.57 16.92 12.46
CA PRO A 31 26.80 17.10 13.88
C PRO A 31 25.96 18.25 14.43
N LEU A 32 25.29 18.03 15.56
CA LEU A 32 24.53 19.06 16.25
C LEU A 32 25.47 19.91 17.13
N PRO A 33 25.41 21.26 17.07
CA PRO A 33 26.36 22.15 17.74
C PRO A 33 26.40 22.05 19.28
N MET A 34 25.38 21.44 19.89
CA MET A 34 25.14 21.46 21.33
C MET A 34 25.22 20.07 21.99
N GLY A 35 25.56 18.99 21.27
CA GLY A 35 25.56 17.63 21.81
C GLY A 35 26.89 17.23 22.45
N SER A 36 26.97 17.12 23.77
CA SER A 36 28.08 16.40 24.41
C SER A 36 28.01 14.91 24.01
N GLY A 37 29.02 14.42 23.26
CA GLY A 37 29.12 13.00 22.87
C GLY A 37 28.82 12.67 21.42
N GLY A 38 28.78 13.65 20.50
CA GLY A 38 28.58 13.37 19.07
C GLY A 38 27.12 13.09 18.73
N ALA A 39 26.21 14.01 19.10
CA ALA A 39 24.84 13.94 18.60
C ALA A 39 24.80 14.34 17.12
N TYR A 40 24.20 13.50 16.27
CA TYR A 40 24.10 13.73 14.83
C TYR A 40 22.65 13.69 14.34
N LEU A 41 22.33 14.52 13.35
CA LEU A 41 21.14 14.32 12.52
C LEU A 41 21.45 13.26 11.47
N ASN A 42 20.85 12.10 11.59
CA ASN A 42 21.13 10.97 10.72
C ASN A 42 20.03 10.79 9.66
N ALA A 43 20.39 10.90 8.38
CA ALA A 43 19.44 10.70 7.27
C ALA A 43 18.99 9.23 7.10
N GLY A 44 19.67 8.27 7.74
CA GLY A 44 19.33 6.84 7.71
C GLY A 44 17.94 6.54 8.26
N ASP A 45 17.45 7.31 9.24
CA ASP A 45 16.11 7.12 9.81
C ASP A 45 15.00 7.39 8.77
N ALA A 46 15.21 8.35 7.87
CA ALA A 46 14.30 8.60 6.76
C ALA A 46 14.25 7.41 5.79
N ALA A 47 15.40 6.78 5.53
CA ALA A 47 15.49 5.61 4.66
C ALA A 47 14.85 4.36 5.27
N ILE A 48 14.82 4.23 6.61
CA ILE A 48 14.08 3.17 7.30
C ILE A 48 12.58 3.28 7.02
N TYR A 49 12.00 4.48 7.12
CA TYR A 49 10.58 4.68 6.79
C TYR A 49 10.29 4.40 5.31
N ALA A 50 11.20 4.81 4.41
CA ALA A 50 11.09 4.50 2.99
C ALA A 50 11.16 2.98 2.73
N ALA A 51 12.04 2.25 3.42
CA ALA A 51 12.14 0.80 3.32
C ALA A 51 10.85 0.12 3.79
N ALA A 52 10.28 0.56 4.92
CA ALA A 52 8.98 0.06 5.40
C ALA A 52 7.85 0.34 4.40
N TYR A 53 7.84 1.52 3.76
CA TYR A 53 6.87 1.88 2.73
C TYR A 53 6.98 1.01 1.46
N VAL A 54 8.20 0.73 1.01
CA VAL A 54 8.46 0.02 -0.25
C VAL A 54 8.43 -1.50 -0.09
N LEU A 55 8.95 -2.03 1.02
CA LEU A 55 9.14 -3.48 1.21
C LEU A 55 8.04 -4.11 2.09
N GLY A 56 7.27 -3.29 2.79
CA GLY A 56 6.28 -3.72 3.78
C GLY A 56 6.89 -3.96 5.17
N PRO A 57 6.09 -4.41 6.15
CA PRO A 57 6.50 -4.47 7.56
C PRO A 57 7.75 -5.32 7.82
N ALA A 58 7.77 -6.56 7.33
CA ALA A 58 8.89 -7.47 7.53
C ALA A 58 10.17 -7.00 6.81
N GLY A 59 10.04 -6.55 5.55
CA GLY A 59 11.17 -6.05 4.77
C GLY A 59 11.77 -4.77 5.35
N GLY A 60 10.91 -3.85 5.81
CA GLY A 60 11.32 -2.65 6.54
C GLY A 60 12.06 -2.99 7.83
N ALA A 61 11.55 -3.94 8.63
CA ALA A 61 12.19 -4.38 9.87
C ALA A 61 13.59 -4.95 9.63
N VAL A 62 13.73 -5.89 8.69
CA VAL A 62 15.01 -6.57 8.42
C VAL A 62 16.06 -5.59 7.89
N THR A 63 15.69 -4.75 6.90
CA THR A 63 16.63 -3.80 6.31
C THR A 63 17.03 -2.69 7.28
N ALA A 64 16.11 -2.22 8.12
CA ALA A 64 16.40 -1.25 9.17
C ALA A 64 17.33 -1.81 10.25
N ALA A 65 17.02 -3.00 10.77
CA ALA A 65 17.80 -3.67 11.81
C ALA A 65 19.23 -3.91 11.36
N LEU A 66 19.42 -4.55 10.20
CA LEU A 66 20.73 -4.93 9.69
C LEU A 66 21.52 -3.73 9.17
N GLY A 67 20.87 -2.82 8.44
CA GLY A 67 21.54 -1.65 7.87
C GLY A 67 22.10 -0.72 8.94
N SER A 68 21.30 -0.42 9.98
CA SER A 68 21.75 0.46 11.06
C SER A 68 22.75 -0.22 12.01
N ALA A 69 22.56 -1.50 12.36
CA ALA A 69 23.52 -2.21 13.21
C ALA A 69 24.88 -2.37 12.52
N LEU A 70 24.89 -2.62 11.20
CA LEU A 70 26.13 -2.65 10.41
C LEU A 70 26.83 -1.29 10.41
N ALA A 71 26.07 -0.19 10.31
CA ALA A 71 26.63 1.15 10.41
C ALA A 71 27.31 1.38 11.77
N ASP A 72 26.70 0.98 12.88
CA ASP A 72 27.32 1.08 14.21
C ASP A 72 28.63 0.29 14.30
N MET A 73 28.67 -0.92 13.72
CA MET A 73 29.87 -1.73 13.68
C MET A 73 31.01 -1.05 12.89
N LEU A 74 30.68 -0.44 11.75
CA LEU A 74 31.64 0.22 10.88
C LEU A 74 32.08 1.60 11.39
N HIS A 75 31.23 2.29 12.15
CA HIS A 75 31.51 3.61 12.75
C HIS A 75 32.28 3.53 14.08
N GLY A 76 32.59 2.31 14.55
CA GLY A 76 33.28 2.10 15.84
C GLY A 76 32.37 2.15 17.07
N ALA A 77 31.05 2.24 16.88
CA ALA A 77 30.03 2.23 17.93
C ALA A 77 29.52 0.81 18.25
N MET A 78 30.40 -0.21 18.21
CA MET A 78 30.01 -1.63 18.31
C MET A 78 29.16 -1.98 19.53
N VAL A 79 29.31 -1.27 20.65
CA VAL A 79 28.51 -1.50 21.86
C VAL A 79 27.00 -1.23 21.62
N TYR A 80 26.66 -0.35 20.68
CA TYR A 80 25.28 -0.01 20.33
C TYR A 80 24.69 -0.97 19.29
N ALA A 81 25.50 -1.69 18.51
CA ALA A 81 25.01 -2.51 17.41
C ALA A 81 23.89 -3.52 17.81
N PRO A 82 23.99 -4.25 18.94
CA PRO A 82 22.93 -5.17 19.35
C PRO A 82 21.61 -4.47 19.69
N VAL A 83 21.66 -3.33 20.38
CA VAL A 83 20.45 -2.59 20.74
C VAL A 83 19.87 -1.86 19.53
N THR A 84 20.71 -1.31 18.66
CA THR A 84 20.30 -0.67 17.40
C THR A 84 19.56 -1.66 16.49
N LEU A 85 20.03 -2.91 16.41
CA LEU A 85 19.35 -3.98 15.67
C LEU A 85 17.89 -4.11 16.11
N VAL A 86 17.64 -4.13 17.43
CA VAL A 86 16.29 -4.24 18.01
C VAL A 86 15.49 -2.96 17.80
N ILE A 87 16.06 -1.81 18.17
CA ILE A 87 15.39 -0.50 18.11
C ILE A 87 14.95 -0.18 16.68
N LYS A 88 15.88 -0.24 15.72
CA LYS A 88 15.62 0.13 14.33
C LYS A 88 14.76 -0.92 13.62
N GLY A 89 14.93 -2.21 13.96
CA GLY A 89 14.05 -3.27 13.50
C GLY A 89 12.59 -3.06 13.92
N LEU A 90 12.36 -2.75 15.21
CA LEU A 90 11.03 -2.43 15.72
C LEU A 90 10.46 -1.16 15.10
N MET A 91 11.28 -0.12 14.92
CA MET A 91 10.88 1.11 14.24
C MET A 91 10.39 0.82 12.80
N GLY A 92 11.15 0.05 12.02
CA GLY A 92 10.76 -0.35 10.66
C GLY A 92 9.49 -1.21 10.63
N LEU A 93 9.38 -2.17 11.57
CA LEU A 93 8.21 -3.05 11.70
C LEU A 93 6.94 -2.25 12.01
N ILE A 94 6.98 -1.41 13.05
CA ILE A 94 5.84 -0.60 13.50
C ILE A 94 5.45 0.40 12.42
N ALA A 95 6.43 1.06 11.77
CA ALA A 95 6.17 1.97 10.67
C ALA A 95 5.36 1.29 9.57
N GLY A 96 5.76 0.09 9.14
CA GLY A 96 5.07 -0.68 8.11
C GLY A 96 3.69 -1.19 8.56
N LEU A 97 3.57 -1.78 9.75
CA LEU A 97 2.29 -2.29 10.27
C LEU A 97 1.25 -1.19 10.37
N LEU A 98 1.64 -0.04 10.93
CA LEU A 98 0.76 1.10 11.09
C LEU A 98 0.52 1.86 9.79
N PHE A 99 1.41 1.77 8.79
CA PHE A 99 1.24 2.46 7.50
C PHE A 99 -0.07 2.05 6.83
N LYS A 100 -0.49 0.79 6.99
CA LYS A 100 -1.76 0.28 6.43
C LYS A 100 -2.97 1.12 6.87
N ARG A 101 -3.00 1.58 8.13
CA ARG A 101 -4.12 2.31 8.73
C ARG A 101 -3.89 3.82 8.80
N LEU A 102 -2.68 4.24 9.18
CA LEU A 102 -2.35 5.64 9.50
C LEU A 102 -1.54 6.34 8.40
N ARG A 103 -1.06 5.60 7.38
CA ARG A 103 -0.23 6.12 6.30
C ARG A 103 0.96 6.92 6.86
N LEU A 104 1.18 8.16 6.41
CA LEU A 104 2.26 9.02 6.89
C LEU A 104 2.17 9.30 8.41
N GLY A 105 1.00 9.15 9.02
CA GLY A 105 0.83 9.22 10.48
C GLY A 105 1.48 8.07 11.24
N SER A 106 1.92 6.99 10.56
CA SER A 106 2.67 5.91 11.22
C SER A 106 4.10 6.30 11.60
N LEU A 107 4.73 7.19 10.82
CA LEU A 107 6.12 7.61 11.02
C LEU A 107 6.37 8.21 12.41
N PRO A 108 5.60 9.22 12.89
CA PRO A 108 5.83 9.78 14.21
C PRO A 108 5.61 8.76 15.34
N ILE A 109 4.70 7.80 15.18
CA ILE A 109 4.45 6.77 16.19
C ILE A 109 5.60 5.76 16.23
N ALA A 110 6.00 5.27 15.06
CA ALA A 110 7.10 4.32 14.93
C ALA A 110 8.43 4.93 15.39
N GLY A 111 8.66 6.21 15.07
CA GLY A 111 9.89 6.90 15.43
C GLY A 111 10.11 7.05 16.93
N LEU A 112 9.06 7.02 17.77
CA LEU A 112 9.19 7.09 19.23
C LEU A 112 9.95 5.91 19.84
N VAL A 113 9.99 4.77 19.13
CA VAL A 113 10.78 3.59 19.52
C VAL A 113 12.26 3.96 19.70
N MET A 114 12.76 4.87 18.85
CA MET A 114 14.16 5.26 18.83
C MET A 114 14.59 6.02 20.11
N PRO A 115 14.04 7.20 20.43
CA PRO A 115 14.43 7.94 21.63
C PRO A 115 14.14 7.15 22.92
N ALA A 116 13.05 6.38 22.97
CA ALA A 116 12.74 5.54 24.13
C ALA A 116 13.74 4.40 24.32
N GLY A 117 14.11 3.72 23.23
CA GLY A 117 15.04 2.59 23.24
C GLY A 117 16.46 3.02 23.63
N TYR A 118 16.99 4.08 23.00
CA TYR A 118 18.33 4.56 23.35
C TYR A 118 18.38 5.15 24.75
N PHE A 119 17.34 5.86 25.20
CA PHE A 119 17.27 6.32 26.59
C PHE A 119 17.34 5.17 27.60
N ALA A 120 16.59 4.09 27.36
CA ALA A 120 16.62 2.91 28.24
C ALA A 120 18.00 2.26 28.28
N PHE A 121 18.67 2.16 27.13
CA PHE A 121 20.00 1.58 27.01
C PHE A 121 21.10 2.44 27.64
N GLU A 122 21.12 3.73 27.32
CA GLU A 122 22.07 4.69 27.87
C GLU A 122 21.94 4.84 29.38
N ARG A 123 20.71 4.72 29.91
CA ARG A 123 20.49 4.73 31.36
C ARG A 123 21.20 3.58 32.06
N ILE A 124 21.26 2.41 31.41
CA ILE A 124 21.96 1.23 31.94
C ILE A 124 23.48 1.41 31.85
N LEU A 125 23.98 1.95 30.72
CA LEU A 125 25.42 2.07 30.48
C LEU A 125 26.08 3.25 31.20
N TYR A 126 25.44 4.41 31.19
CA TYR A 126 26.06 5.69 31.56
C TYR A 126 25.35 6.41 32.71
N GLY A 127 24.22 5.88 33.20
CA GLY A 127 23.44 6.47 34.28
C GLY A 127 22.39 7.48 33.81
N SER A 128 21.61 8.01 34.76
CA SER A 128 20.39 8.78 34.43
C SER A 128 20.65 10.19 33.91
N GLY A 129 21.75 10.84 34.32
CA GLY A 129 22.06 12.22 33.89
C GLY A 129 22.46 12.31 32.42
N THR A 130 23.33 11.40 31.98
CA THR A 130 23.77 11.28 30.58
C THR A 130 22.63 10.83 29.67
N ALA A 131 21.84 9.83 30.11
CA ALA A 131 20.68 9.37 29.36
C ALA A 131 19.62 10.47 29.16
N LEU A 132 19.36 11.32 30.17
CA LEU A 132 18.40 12.42 30.03
C LEU A 132 18.85 13.44 28.98
N PHE A 133 20.16 13.71 28.90
CA PHE A 133 20.71 14.55 27.86
C PHE A 133 20.63 13.89 26.48
N GLY A 134 20.96 12.60 26.38
CA GLY A 134 20.80 11.81 25.15
C GLY A 134 19.36 11.74 24.65
N LEU A 135 18.38 11.75 25.55
CA LEU A 135 16.95 11.81 25.17
C LEU A 135 16.62 13.08 24.39
N TRP A 136 17.15 14.23 24.80
CA TRP A 136 16.92 15.51 24.12
C TRP A 136 17.51 15.51 22.69
N THR A 137 18.74 15.03 22.53
CA THR A 137 19.38 14.98 21.21
C THR A 137 18.68 13.97 20.29
N ASN A 138 18.29 12.81 20.83
CA ASN A 138 17.50 11.81 20.11
C ASN A 138 16.10 12.35 19.72
N ALA A 139 15.49 13.24 20.51
CA ALA A 139 14.22 13.87 20.15
C ALA A 139 14.34 14.78 18.90
N ILE A 140 15.45 15.52 18.79
CA ILE A 140 15.75 16.33 17.60
C ILE A 140 15.97 15.44 16.38
N GLN A 141 16.77 14.37 16.53
CA GLN A 141 17.00 13.40 15.46
C GLN A 141 15.69 12.71 15.03
N TYR A 142 14.83 12.33 15.98
CA TYR A 142 13.50 11.78 15.73
C TYR A 142 12.66 12.73 14.85
N ALA A 143 12.56 14.00 15.23
CA ALA A 143 11.77 14.98 14.49
C ALA A 143 12.29 15.16 13.05
N PHE A 144 13.61 15.25 12.89
CA PHE A 144 14.24 15.31 11.58
C PHE A 144 13.96 14.06 10.73
N GLY A 145 14.17 12.86 11.29
CA GLY A 145 13.95 11.60 10.60
C GLY A 145 12.50 11.44 10.12
N VAL A 146 11.53 11.83 10.93
CA VAL A 146 10.11 11.83 10.55
C VAL A 146 9.85 12.80 9.39
N ALA A 147 10.32 14.04 9.49
CA ALA A 147 10.12 15.06 8.45
C ALA A 147 10.77 14.64 7.12
N ALA A 148 12.03 14.22 7.15
CA ALA A 148 12.76 13.73 5.99
C ALA A 148 12.11 12.46 5.40
N GLY A 149 11.64 11.54 6.25
CA GLY A 149 10.92 10.33 5.84
C GLY A 149 9.61 10.64 5.10
N ILE A 150 8.82 11.60 5.58
CA ILE A 150 7.60 12.05 4.92
C ILE A 150 7.91 12.56 3.50
N LEU A 151 8.93 13.42 3.37
CA LEU A 151 9.34 13.97 2.07
C LEU A 151 9.83 12.89 1.12
N LEU A 152 10.65 11.96 1.61
CA LEU A 152 11.19 10.85 0.83
C LEU A 152 10.08 9.91 0.34
N ILE A 153 9.14 9.53 1.19
CA ILE A 153 8.00 8.69 0.81
C ILE A 153 7.11 9.42 -0.21
N ALA A 154 6.87 10.72 -0.03
CA ALA A 154 6.11 11.52 -0.98
C ALA A 154 6.81 11.62 -2.35
N ALA A 155 8.15 11.68 -2.37
CA ALA A 155 8.92 11.63 -3.61
C ALA A 155 8.83 10.26 -4.27
N LEU A 156 9.08 9.18 -3.51
CA LEU A 156 9.02 7.79 -3.99
C LEU A 156 7.66 7.43 -4.57
N GLY A 157 6.57 7.86 -3.93
CA GLY A 157 5.21 7.64 -4.39
C GLY A 157 4.86 8.30 -5.73
N ARG A 158 5.70 9.22 -6.23
CA ARG A 158 5.56 9.82 -7.57
C ARG A 158 6.41 9.14 -8.63
N THR A 159 7.32 8.24 -8.25
CA THR A 159 8.23 7.58 -9.19
C THR A 159 7.57 6.35 -9.81
N LYS A 160 7.87 6.10 -11.09
CA LYS A 160 7.52 4.83 -11.77
C LYS A 160 8.59 3.75 -11.62
N ALA A 161 9.75 4.09 -11.04
CA ALA A 161 10.91 3.22 -10.95
C ALA A 161 10.75 2.11 -9.90
N ILE A 162 9.92 2.35 -8.88
CA ILE A 162 9.70 1.43 -7.77
C ILE A 162 8.20 1.28 -7.57
N THR A 163 7.73 0.03 -7.52
CA THR A 163 6.35 -0.28 -7.15
C THR A 163 6.31 -0.52 -5.63
N PRO A 164 5.88 0.45 -4.81
CA PRO A 164 5.91 0.31 -3.36
C PRO A 164 4.96 -0.77 -2.86
N TYR A 165 5.23 -1.31 -1.67
CA TYR A 165 4.32 -2.26 -1.00
C TYR A 165 2.97 -1.61 -0.73
N PHE A 166 2.97 -0.37 -0.22
CA PHE A 166 1.75 0.42 -0.07
C PHE A 166 1.52 1.30 -1.30
N PRO A 167 0.37 1.19 -1.99
CA PRO A 167 0.08 2.04 -3.13
C PRO A 167 -0.04 3.51 -2.70
N PRO A 168 0.41 4.47 -3.55
CA PRO A 168 0.30 5.89 -3.27
C PRO A 168 -1.18 6.30 -3.16
N ARG A 169 -1.47 7.27 -2.28
CA ARG A 169 -2.83 7.79 -2.08
C ARG A 169 -3.37 8.29 -3.41
N THR A 170 -4.44 7.68 -3.89
CA THR A 170 -5.15 8.27 -5.02
C THR A 170 -5.92 9.50 -4.52
N LYS A 171 -5.81 10.64 -5.21
CA LYS A 171 -6.76 11.74 -4.96
C LYS A 171 -8.16 11.16 -5.19
N HIS A 172 -9.03 11.24 -4.17
CA HIS A 172 -10.36 10.67 -4.22
C HIS A 172 -11.13 11.18 -5.45
N GLY A 173 -11.80 10.27 -6.16
CA GLY A 173 -12.85 10.63 -7.12
C GLY A 173 -12.40 11.15 -8.48
N THR A 174 -11.10 11.20 -8.79
CA THR A 174 -10.66 11.77 -10.08
C THR A 174 -10.48 10.70 -11.16
N LYS A 175 -10.69 11.06 -12.42
CA LYS A 175 -10.49 10.18 -13.58
C LYS A 175 -9.08 9.57 -13.60
N GLU A 176 -8.06 10.31 -13.18
CA GLU A 176 -6.67 9.82 -13.09
C GLU A 176 -6.49 8.74 -12.02
N SER A 177 -7.31 8.75 -10.96
CA SER A 177 -7.25 7.71 -9.93
C SER A 177 -7.67 6.35 -10.49
N ILE A 178 -8.69 6.34 -11.35
CA ILE A 178 -9.18 5.14 -12.05
C ILE A 178 -8.11 4.63 -13.01
N CYS A 179 -7.47 5.51 -13.81
CA CYS A 179 -6.36 5.12 -14.69
C CYS A 179 -5.22 4.45 -13.91
N ARG A 180 -4.78 5.05 -12.79
CA ARG A 180 -3.71 4.48 -11.96
C ARG A 180 -4.11 3.15 -11.33
N ALA A 181 -5.35 3.02 -10.86
CA ALA A 181 -5.85 1.77 -10.31
C ALA A 181 -5.92 0.67 -11.37
N GLY A 182 -6.31 1.02 -12.60
CA GLY A 182 -6.30 0.12 -13.76
C GLY A 182 -4.91 -0.44 -14.06
N VAL A 183 -3.92 0.44 -14.15
CA VAL A 183 -2.51 0.02 -14.29
C VAL A 183 -2.07 -0.86 -13.10
N THR A 184 -2.50 -0.52 -11.89
CA THR A 184 -2.15 -1.29 -10.68
C THR A 184 -2.70 -2.72 -10.74
N ILE A 185 -3.98 -2.92 -11.07
CA ILE A 185 -4.56 -4.28 -11.13
C ILE A 185 -3.92 -5.11 -12.24
N LEU A 186 -3.53 -4.49 -13.36
CA LEU A 186 -2.81 -5.16 -14.45
C LEU A 186 -1.40 -5.56 -14.03
N GLU A 187 -0.59 -4.62 -13.53
CA GLU A 187 0.81 -4.86 -13.14
C GLU A 187 0.93 -5.85 -11.96
N ARG A 188 -0.07 -5.85 -11.07
CA ARG A 188 -0.15 -6.78 -9.94
C ARG A 188 -0.68 -8.16 -10.33
N GLY A 189 -1.18 -8.33 -11.55
CA GLY A 189 -1.63 -9.62 -12.07
C GLY A 189 -3.05 -10.01 -11.65
N LEU A 190 -3.86 -9.06 -11.18
CA LEU A 190 -5.28 -9.29 -10.83
C LEU A 190 -6.18 -9.34 -12.07
N THR A 191 -5.63 -9.05 -13.24
CA THR A 191 -6.31 -9.18 -14.53
C THR A 191 -5.28 -9.36 -15.64
N SER A 192 -5.76 -9.66 -16.85
CA SER A 192 -4.95 -9.73 -18.06
C SER A 192 -5.59 -8.95 -19.20
N GLY A 193 -4.75 -8.38 -20.07
CA GLY A 193 -5.20 -7.58 -21.20
C GLY A 193 -6.09 -6.42 -20.75
N THR A 194 -7.35 -6.45 -21.18
CA THR A 194 -8.37 -5.42 -20.93
C THR A 194 -9.49 -5.91 -19.99
N GLY A 195 -9.31 -7.07 -19.34
CA GLY A 195 -10.28 -7.64 -18.41
C GLY A 195 -10.40 -6.86 -17.10
N GLY A 196 -11.48 -7.10 -16.36
CA GLY A 196 -11.84 -6.29 -15.20
C GLY A 196 -12.30 -4.88 -15.58
N ASN A 197 -12.72 -4.13 -14.58
CA ASN A 197 -13.13 -2.74 -14.75
C ASN A 197 -13.21 -2.04 -13.39
N ILE A 198 -13.15 -0.71 -13.42
CA ILE A 198 -13.06 0.10 -12.20
C ILE A 198 -14.03 1.26 -12.33
N SER A 199 -14.76 1.55 -11.27
CA SER A 199 -15.56 2.77 -11.20
C SER A 199 -15.50 3.46 -9.84
N VAL A 200 -15.81 4.75 -9.85
CA VAL A 200 -15.95 5.59 -8.66
C VAL A 200 -17.24 6.40 -8.78
N PHE A 201 -18.01 6.45 -7.70
CA PHE A 201 -19.21 7.27 -7.59
C PHE A 201 -18.94 8.50 -6.71
N ASP A 202 -18.87 9.67 -7.34
CA ASP A 202 -18.92 10.96 -6.64
C ASP A 202 -20.36 11.23 -6.23
N ARG A 203 -20.66 10.87 -4.97
CA ARG A 203 -21.98 11.07 -4.35
C ARG A 203 -22.38 12.53 -4.25
N LYS A 204 -21.43 13.47 -4.18
CA LYS A 204 -21.73 14.91 -4.10
C LYS A 204 -22.14 15.45 -5.46
N ALA A 205 -21.44 15.06 -6.51
CA ALA A 205 -21.76 15.45 -7.89
C ALA A 205 -22.92 14.63 -8.49
N GLY A 206 -23.21 13.44 -7.94
CA GLY A 206 -24.16 12.50 -8.50
C GLY A 206 -23.64 11.81 -9.78
N LEU A 207 -22.32 11.68 -9.90
CA LEU A 207 -21.63 11.23 -11.11
C LEU A 207 -20.80 9.96 -10.88
N VAL A 208 -20.91 9.01 -11.79
CA VAL A 208 -20.18 7.75 -11.83
C VAL A 208 -19.15 7.79 -12.96
N TYR A 209 -17.89 7.60 -12.61
CA TYR A 209 -16.77 7.49 -13.54
C TYR A 209 -16.39 6.03 -13.67
N ILE A 210 -16.27 5.50 -14.88
CA ILE A 210 -15.97 4.07 -15.11
C ILE A 210 -14.95 3.91 -16.23
N THR A 211 -14.13 2.87 -16.16
CA THR A 211 -13.20 2.52 -17.24
C THR A 211 -13.92 2.28 -18.58
N PRO A 212 -13.34 2.71 -19.71
CA PRO A 212 -13.88 2.40 -21.04
C PRO A 212 -13.75 0.91 -21.36
N THR A 213 -14.57 0.41 -22.28
CA THR A 213 -14.47 -0.99 -22.74
C THR A 213 -13.22 -1.19 -23.61
N THR A 214 -12.65 -2.40 -23.53
CA THR A 214 -11.66 -2.94 -24.49
C THR A 214 -10.39 -2.09 -24.71
N MET A 215 -10.05 -1.18 -23.79
CA MET A 215 -8.84 -0.37 -23.88
C MET A 215 -7.76 -0.90 -22.94
N PRO A 216 -6.50 -1.05 -23.38
CA PRO A 216 -5.39 -1.42 -22.50
C PRO A 216 -5.20 -0.41 -21.37
N TYR A 217 -5.04 -0.87 -20.13
CA TYR A 217 -4.97 0.03 -18.96
C TYR A 217 -3.85 1.07 -19.02
N HIS A 218 -2.73 0.76 -19.68
CA HIS A 218 -1.63 1.72 -19.86
C HIS A 218 -1.97 2.87 -20.80
N ASP A 219 -2.96 2.68 -21.68
CA ASP A 219 -3.34 3.65 -22.71
C ASP A 219 -4.53 4.52 -22.26
N ILE A 220 -5.26 4.12 -21.22
CA ILE A 220 -6.42 4.86 -20.71
C ILE A 220 -5.94 6.16 -20.06
N THR A 221 -6.31 7.29 -20.66
CA THR A 221 -6.12 8.63 -20.07
C THR A 221 -7.37 9.08 -19.31
N ALA A 222 -7.27 10.21 -18.59
CA ALA A 222 -8.42 10.77 -17.89
C ALA A 222 -9.56 11.17 -18.85
N GLU A 223 -9.22 11.65 -20.04
CA GLU A 223 -10.19 12.02 -21.08
C GLU A 223 -10.98 10.80 -21.58
N ASP A 224 -10.36 9.62 -21.55
CA ASP A 224 -11.00 8.36 -21.97
C ASP A 224 -11.98 7.78 -20.94
N ILE A 225 -12.08 8.35 -19.73
CA ILE A 225 -12.98 7.86 -18.68
C ILE A 225 -14.39 8.41 -18.91
N PRO A 226 -15.36 7.58 -19.35
CA PRO A 226 -16.73 8.03 -19.52
C PRO A 226 -17.44 8.27 -18.19
N VAL A 227 -18.43 9.16 -18.25
CA VAL A 227 -19.14 9.68 -17.08
C VAL A 227 -20.64 9.46 -17.23
N PHE A 228 -21.24 8.85 -16.21
CA PHE A 228 -22.66 8.53 -16.17
C PHE A 228 -23.30 9.09 -14.92
N ARG A 229 -24.60 9.33 -15.00
CA ARG A 229 -25.47 9.51 -13.83
C ARG A 229 -25.80 8.15 -13.23
N LEU A 230 -26.27 8.14 -11.97
CA LEU A 230 -26.60 6.90 -11.28
C LEU A 230 -27.76 6.13 -11.93
N ASP A 231 -28.63 6.79 -12.70
CA ASP A 231 -29.70 6.16 -13.50
C ASP A 231 -29.17 5.45 -14.76
N GLY A 232 -27.90 5.66 -15.12
CA GLY A 232 -27.26 5.11 -16.31
C GLY A 232 -27.27 6.06 -17.51
N ALA A 233 -27.83 7.27 -17.38
CA ALA A 233 -27.77 8.27 -18.43
C ALA A 233 -26.33 8.83 -18.55
N PRO A 234 -25.77 8.91 -19.77
CA PRO A 234 -24.47 9.53 -19.97
C PRO A 234 -24.58 11.07 -19.80
N VAL A 235 -23.51 11.70 -19.31
CA VAL A 235 -23.48 13.17 -19.10
C VAL A 235 -23.12 13.93 -20.39
N GLU A 236 -22.33 13.30 -21.26
CA GLU A 236 -21.88 13.79 -22.58
C GLU A 236 -21.82 12.60 -23.54
N GLU A 237 -21.54 12.79 -24.85
CA GLU A 237 -21.31 11.67 -25.78
C GLU A 237 -20.09 10.86 -25.30
N PRO A 238 -20.31 9.72 -24.61
CA PRO A 238 -19.25 9.12 -23.85
C PRO A 238 -18.47 8.17 -24.75
N ARG A 239 -17.17 8.06 -24.50
CA ARG A 239 -16.44 6.86 -24.92
C ARG A 239 -17.20 5.63 -24.41
N LYS A 240 -17.26 4.56 -25.20
CA LYS A 240 -18.05 3.38 -24.82
C LYS A 240 -17.60 2.84 -23.45
N PRO A 241 -18.49 2.74 -22.44
CA PRO A 241 -18.13 2.26 -21.11
C PRO A 241 -17.87 0.77 -21.12
N SER A 242 -17.30 0.26 -20.02
CA SER A 242 -17.32 -1.18 -19.72
C SER A 242 -18.72 -1.78 -19.98
N MET A 243 -18.75 -3.00 -20.54
CA MET A 243 -19.98 -3.77 -20.73
C MET A 243 -20.71 -4.06 -19.41
N GLU A 244 -20.01 -3.93 -18.29
CA GLU A 244 -20.54 -4.21 -16.95
C GLU A 244 -20.98 -2.96 -16.20
N LEU A 245 -21.14 -1.82 -16.88
CA LEU A 245 -21.63 -0.57 -16.26
C LEU A 245 -22.82 -0.80 -15.32
N HIS A 246 -23.82 -1.57 -15.75
CA HIS A 246 -25.02 -1.83 -14.96
C HIS A 246 -24.75 -2.57 -13.64
N MET A 247 -23.73 -3.43 -13.58
CA MET A 247 -23.29 -4.07 -12.33
C MET A 247 -22.83 -3.01 -11.32
N HIS A 248 -22.00 -2.06 -11.74
CA HIS A 248 -21.52 -0.98 -10.86
C HIS A 248 -22.66 -0.08 -10.40
N LEU A 249 -23.55 0.31 -11.30
CA LEU A 249 -24.69 1.17 -10.97
C LEU A 249 -25.62 0.50 -9.96
N ASN A 250 -25.92 -0.80 -10.12
CA ASN A 250 -26.76 -1.53 -9.18
C ASN A 250 -26.12 -1.67 -7.80
N ILE A 251 -24.81 -1.87 -7.73
CA ILE A 251 -24.07 -1.85 -6.46
C ILE A 251 -24.23 -0.48 -5.78
N TYR A 252 -23.99 0.63 -6.48
CA TYR A 252 -24.11 1.97 -5.89
C TYR A 252 -25.52 2.33 -5.41
N ARG A 253 -26.55 1.86 -6.12
CA ARG A 253 -27.96 2.02 -5.73
C ARG A 253 -28.30 1.21 -4.47
N SER A 254 -27.75 -0.01 -4.37
CA SER A 254 -28.04 -0.92 -3.27
C SER A 254 -27.20 -0.64 -2.01
N ARG A 255 -26.03 0.00 -2.17
CA ARG A 255 -25.07 0.25 -1.09
C ARG A 255 -24.71 1.74 -0.96
N PRO A 256 -25.45 2.52 -0.15
CA PRO A 256 -25.20 3.94 0.08
C PRO A 256 -23.83 4.27 0.70
N ASP A 257 -23.18 3.31 1.34
CA ASP A 257 -21.85 3.43 1.96
C ASP A 257 -20.69 3.23 0.97
N VAL A 258 -20.97 2.69 -0.22
CA VAL A 258 -19.97 2.37 -1.24
C VAL A 258 -19.79 3.54 -2.21
N SER A 259 -18.56 3.92 -2.50
CA SER A 259 -18.24 4.95 -3.50
C SER A 259 -17.18 4.53 -4.51
N ALA A 260 -16.68 3.30 -4.43
CA ALA A 260 -15.85 2.72 -5.48
C ALA A 260 -16.08 1.22 -5.63
N VAL A 261 -15.89 0.73 -6.86
CA VAL A 261 -16.00 -0.68 -7.22
C VAL A 261 -14.80 -1.04 -8.10
N VAL A 262 -14.11 -2.14 -7.74
CA VAL A 262 -13.00 -2.72 -8.50
C VAL A 262 -13.36 -4.16 -8.83
N HIS A 263 -13.58 -4.43 -10.11
CA HIS A 263 -13.79 -5.78 -10.63
C HIS A 263 -12.50 -6.31 -11.26
N THR A 264 -12.12 -7.52 -10.88
CA THR A 264 -10.87 -8.18 -11.29
C THR A 264 -11.13 -9.56 -11.85
N HIS A 265 -10.26 -10.02 -12.75
CA HIS A 265 -10.22 -11.41 -13.23
C HIS A 265 -9.06 -12.13 -12.54
N SER A 266 -9.09 -12.05 -11.21
CA SER A 266 -8.04 -12.47 -10.28
C SER A 266 -7.78 -13.98 -10.36
N PRO A 267 -6.63 -14.45 -10.89
CA PRO A 267 -6.40 -15.87 -11.15
C PRO A 267 -6.51 -16.77 -9.92
N ALA A 268 -5.91 -16.39 -8.78
CA ALA A 268 -5.91 -17.22 -7.59
C ALA A 268 -7.31 -17.30 -6.96
N LEU A 269 -8.05 -16.18 -6.93
CA LEU A 269 -9.44 -16.18 -6.47
C LEU A 269 -10.37 -17.00 -7.39
N ILE A 270 -10.14 -16.97 -8.71
CA ILE A 270 -10.90 -17.79 -9.67
C ILE A 270 -10.58 -19.27 -9.45
N GLU A 271 -9.30 -19.62 -9.28
CA GLU A 271 -8.83 -20.99 -9.06
C GLU A 271 -9.39 -21.57 -7.77
N MET A 272 -9.34 -20.81 -6.68
CA MET A 272 -9.88 -21.20 -5.38
C MET A 272 -11.37 -21.56 -5.47
N GLY A 273 -12.20 -20.65 -5.97
CA GLY A 273 -13.64 -20.89 -6.12
C GLY A 273 -14.35 -21.36 -4.83
N GLY A 274 -15.64 -21.69 -4.95
CA GLY A 274 -16.37 -22.53 -3.98
C GLY A 274 -16.21 -22.22 -2.48
N ALA A 275 -16.15 -23.27 -1.67
CA ALA A 275 -16.16 -23.16 -0.21
C ALA A 275 -14.95 -22.41 0.37
N GLU A 276 -13.82 -22.38 -0.34
CA GLU A 276 -12.59 -21.71 0.11
C GLU A 276 -12.69 -20.18 -0.04
N GLY A 277 -13.31 -19.70 -1.13
CA GLY A 277 -13.68 -18.29 -1.27
C GLY A 277 -14.65 -17.83 -0.17
N GLU A 278 -15.63 -18.67 0.16
CA GLU A 278 -16.56 -18.41 1.27
C GLU A 278 -15.87 -18.39 2.63
N ALA A 279 -14.89 -19.26 2.86
CA ALA A 279 -14.09 -19.28 4.10
C ALA A 279 -13.29 -17.99 4.31
N MET A 280 -12.94 -17.26 3.23
CA MET A 280 -12.34 -15.93 3.30
C MET A 280 -13.37 -14.80 3.52
N GLY A 281 -14.65 -15.13 3.66
CA GLY A 281 -15.73 -14.18 3.87
C GLY A 281 -16.19 -13.47 2.59
N LEU A 282 -15.95 -14.06 1.41
CA LEU A 282 -16.52 -13.59 0.16
C LEU A 282 -17.74 -14.44 -0.22
N PRO A 283 -18.96 -13.88 -0.25
CA PRO A 283 -20.09 -14.59 -0.82
C PRO A 283 -19.84 -14.92 -2.29
N ILE A 284 -20.43 -16.00 -2.77
CA ILE A 284 -20.33 -16.42 -4.17
C ILE A 284 -21.62 -16.08 -4.91
N SER A 285 -21.48 -15.36 -6.02
CA SER A 285 -22.55 -15.17 -6.99
C SER A 285 -22.63 -16.38 -7.94
N PRO A 286 -23.84 -16.83 -8.32
CA PRO A 286 -24.05 -17.74 -9.44
C PRO A 286 -23.42 -17.23 -10.75
N VAL A 287 -23.28 -18.14 -11.71
CA VAL A 287 -22.77 -17.81 -13.04
C VAL A 287 -23.87 -17.08 -13.81
N TYR A 288 -23.57 -15.87 -14.25
CA TYR A 288 -24.43 -15.07 -15.12
C TYR A 288 -23.67 -14.64 -16.37
N PRO A 289 -24.35 -14.42 -17.52
CA PRO A 289 -23.69 -13.88 -18.70
C PRO A 289 -23.06 -12.50 -18.42
N VAL A 290 -21.85 -12.28 -18.93
CA VAL A 290 -21.11 -11.03 -18.75
C VAL A 290 -21.90 -9.84 -19.33
N GLY A 291 -22.01 -8.75 -18.57
CA GLY A 291 -22.78 -7.56 -18.98
C GLY A 291 -24.30 -7.71 -18.93
N SER A 292 -24.83 -8.83 -18.44
CA SER A 292 -26.27 -9.06 -18.35
C SER A 292 -26.94 -8.34 -17.16
N ALA A 293 -28.27 -8.18 -17.24
CA ALA A 293 -29.05 -7.61 -16.14
C ALA A 293 -29.05 -8.55 -14.92
N GLU A 294 -29.02 -9.86 -15.15
CA GLU A 294 -28.95 -10.90 -14.13
C GLU A 294 -27.63 -10.84 -13.38
N LEU A 295 -26.51 -10.63 -14.06
CA LEU A 295 -25.21 -10.41 -13.41
C LEU A 295 -25.26 -9.16 -12.52
N ALA A 296 -25.81 -8.07 -13.04
CA ALA A 296 -25.88 -6.81 -12.30
C ALA A 296 -26.78 -6.92 -11.05
N ALA A 297 -27.91 -7.62 -11.13
CA ALA A 297 -28.81 -7.86 -10.01
C ALA A 297 -28.21 -8.87 -9.01
N GLY A 298 -27.74 -10.02 -9.50
CA GLY A 298 -27.18 -11.09 -8.69
C GLY A 298 -25.93 -10.65 -7.93
N CYS A 299 -25.04 -9.88 -8.56
CA CYS A 299 -23.86 -9.33 -7.90
C CYS A 299 -24.24 -8.43 -6.71
N ALA A 300 -25.19 -7.50 -6.91
CA ALA A 300 -25.64 -6.61 -5.83
C ALA A 300 -26.36 -7.38 -4.70
N GLU A 301 -27.17 -8.39 -5.05
CA GLU A 301 -27.88 -9.23 -4.08
C GLU A 301 -26.93 -10.05 -3.20
N HIS A 302 -25.88 -10.63 -3.77
CA HIS A 302 -24.92 -11.46 -3.04
C HIS A 302 -23.90 -10.62 -2.28
N LEU A 303 -23.54 -9.45 -2.82
CA LEU A 303 -22.63 -8.53 -2.16
C LEU A 303 -23.16 -8.09 -0.79
N LYS A 304 -24.49 -7.91 -0.61
CA LYS A 304 -25.12 -7.44 0.65
C LYS A 304 -24.24 -6.43 1.37
N ASP A 305 -23.78 -6.74 2.60
CA ASP A 305 -22.86 -5.92 3.41
C ASP A 305 -21.39 -6.36 3.31
N ALA A 306 -21.10 -7.39 2.50
CA ALA A 306 -19.77 -7.96 2.33
C ALA A 306 -18.79 -6.98 1.67
N PRO A 307 -17.46 -7.16 1.89
CA PRO A 307 -16.44 -6.30 1.32
C PRO A 307 -16.19 -6.54 -0.18
N GLY A 308 -16.69 -7.66 -0.71
CA GLY A 308 -16.64 -8.05 -2.10
C GLY A 308 -17.49 -9.31 -2.33
N VAL A 309 -17.57 -9.75 -3.57
CA VAL A 309 -18.28 -10.97 -4.00
C VAL A 309 -17.44 -11.69 -5.05
N LEU A 310 -17.37 -13.02 -4.96
CA LEU A 310 -16.72 -13.84 -5.98
C LEU A 310 -17.74 -14.19 -7.06
N LEU A 311 -17.41 -13.90 -8.32
CA LEU A 311 -18.20 -14.25 -9.48
C LEU A 311 -17.70 -15.62 -9.99
N LYS A 312 -18.46 -16.69 -9.72
CA LYS A 312 -18.02 -18.07 -9.98
C LYS A 312 -17.54 -18.25 -11.43
N GLY A 313 -16.28 -18.65 -11.59
CA GLY A 313 -15.66 -18.90 -12.90
C GLY A 313 -15.40 -17.64 -13.76
N HIS A 314 -15.56 -16.44 -13.20
CA HIS A 314 -15.42 -15.17 -13.91
C HIS A 314 -14.36 -14.26 -13.27
N GLY A 315 -14.47 -14.01 -11.96
CA GLY A 315 -13.60 -13.05 -11.29
C GLY A 315 -14.11 -12.67 -9.92
N ALA A 316 -13.74 -11.49 -9.43
CA ALA A 316 -14.19 -10.96 -8.15
C ALA A 316 -14.57 -9.48 -8.28
N VAL A 317 -15.48 -9.02 -7.44
CA VAL A 317 -15.88 -7.62 -7.35
C VAL A 317 -15.65 -7.16 -5.92
N PHE A 318 -14.88 -6.09 -5.73
CA PHE A 318 -14.60 -5.50 -4.43
C PHE A 318 -15.14 -4.09 -4.36
N VAL A 319 -15.66 -3.72 -3.20
CA VAL A 319 -16.24 -2.40 -2.95
C VAL A 319 -15.54 -1.68 -1.82
N GLY A 320 -15.67 -0.35 -1.77
CA GLY A 320 -15.11 0.46 -0.69
C GLY A 320 -15.78 1.84 -0.61
N LYS A 321 -15.60 2.52 0.52
CA LYS A 321 -16.05 3.93 0.65
C LYS A 321 -15.24 4.89 -0.23
N ASP A 322 -14.09 4.42 -0.70
CA ASP A 322 -13.23 5.09 -1.67
C ASP A 322 -12.46 4.04 -2.50
N LEU A 323 -11.80 4.50 -3.56
CA LEU A 323 -11.06 3.64 -4.48
C LEU A 323 -9.88 2.96 -3.82
N ASP A 324 -9.21 3.60 -2.87
CA ASP A 324 -8.07 3.01 -2.15
C ASP A 324 -8.53 1.79 -1.34
N GLU A 325 -9.68 1.88 -0.65
CA GLU A 325 -10.24 0.76 0.09
C GLU A 325 -10.64 -0.41 -0.83
N ALA A 326 -11.37 -0.14 -1.92
CA ALA A 326 -11.77 -1.17 -2.87
C ALA A 326 -10.56 -1.87 -3.52
N LEU A 327 -9.56 -1.09 -3.94
CA LEU A 327 -8.33 -1.61 -4.56
C LEU A 327 -7.48 -2.42 -3.57
N ASN A 328 -7.32 -1.95 -2.33
CA ASN A 328 -6.57 -2.68 -1.31
C ASN A 328 -7.25 -4.01 -0.97
N ARG A 329 -8.59 -4.06 -0.92
CA ARG A 329 -9.33 -5.32 -0.75
C ARG A 329 -9.01 -6.28 -1.89
N ALA A 330 -9.11 -5.84 -3.14
CA ALA A 330 -8.79 -6.68 -4.29
C ALA A 330 -7.36 -7.26 -4.24
N LEU A 331 -6.38 -6.44 -3.88
CA LEU A 331 -4.97 -6.85 -3.73
C LEU A 331 -4.75 -7.82 -2.56
N ASP A 332 -5.38 -7.55 -1.42
CA ASP A 332 -5.23 -8.38 -0.23
C ASP A 332 -5.89 -9.76 -0.40
N TYR A 333 -7.10 -9.80 -0.94
CA TYR A 333 -7.82 -11.06 -1.17
C TYR A 333 -7.12 -11.94 -2.22
N GLU A 334 -6.64 -11.37 -3.32
CA GLU A 334 -5.89 -12.14 -4.31
C GLU A 334 -4.58 -12.69 -3.72
N ARG A 335 -3.85 -11.88 -2.95
CA ARG A 335 -2.62 -12.34 -2.30
C ARG A 335 -2.89 -13.45 -1.29
N ASN A 336 -3.94 -13.32 -0.49
CA ASN A 336 -4.32 -14.36 0.47
C ASN A 336 -4.71 -15.66 -0.25
N ALA A 337 -5.39 -15.56 -1.40
CA ALA A 337 -5.71 -16.71 -2.23
C ALA A 337 -4.43 -17.36 -2.81
N GLU A 338 -3.48 -16.57 -3.31
CA GLU A 338 -2.18 -17.09 -3.77
C GLU A 338 -1.40 -17.80 -2.65
N GLU A 339 -1.47 -17.30 -1.41
CA GLU A 339 -0.80 -17.90 -0.26
C GLU A 339 -1.48 -19.23 0.13
N ALA A 340 -2.82 -19.27 0.15
CA ALA A 340 -3.58 -20.47 0.47
C ALA A 340 -3.35 -21.60 -0.55
N LEU A 341 -3.29 -21.28 -1.85
CA LEU A 341 -3.05 -22.28 -2.91
C LEU A 341 -1.60 -22.83 -2.94
N ARG A 342 -0.67 -22.20 -2.21
CA ARG A 342 0.73 -22.66 -2.09
C ARG A 342 0.99 -23.51 -0.84
N GLY A 343 0.06 -23.50 0.11
CA GLY A 343 0.13 -24.26 1.37
C GLY A 343 -0.35 -25.69 1.22
#